data_AF-A0A553Q925-F1
#
_entry.id   AF-A0A553Q925-F1
#
_cell.length_a   1.000
_cell.length_b   1.000
_cell.length_c   1.000
_cell.angle_alpha   90.00
_cell.angle_beta   90.00
_cell.angle_gamma   90.00
#
_symmetry.space_group_name_H-M   'P 1'
#
loop_
_entity.id
_entity.type
_entity.pdbx_description
1 polymer ?
#
loop_
_entity_poly.entity_id
_entity_poly.type
_entity_poly.pdbx_seq_one_letter_code
_entity_poly.pdbx_strand_id
1 'polypeptide(L)'
;MAAVWQQVLAVDARYNAYRTPTFPQFRTQYIRRRSQLLRENAKCGFEPGLRRQYLRLRSQLLALRYGPLSEQSSFRASSVRSSRTTLDRMEDFEEDPRAQGARGHRRSVSRGSYQLQAQMNRAVYDERPPGSLVPTSVAEASRAMAGDTTLIPRLQFANDDKHLLACCSLDGTLSIMTLSPPPPTVKVTLKGHAGPVTDFAWSLSNDIIVSTSKDGTLRIWNTEDGRCIREVLDPEGSELLCCTFQPMNNNLTVVGNSKHHLQVVNISTGKKVKGGSSKLTGRVLSLSFDAPGRILWAGDDRGSIFSFLFDMATGREIKICRTSKED
;
A
#
# COMPACT_ATOMS: atom_id res chain seq x y z
N MET A 1 -17.05 29.91 4.46
CA MET A 1 -15.88 29.19 3.90
C MET A 1 -16.22 27.93 3.10
N ALA A 2 -17.15 27.06 3.53
CA ALA A 2 -17.50 25.82 2.81
C ALA A 2 -18.19 26.03 1.44
N ALA A 3 -19.07 27.03 1.32
CA ALA A 3 -19.84 27.31 0.09
C ALA A 3 -18.96 27.67 -1.13
N VAL A 4 -17.74 28.17 -0.88
CA VAL A 4 -16.92 28.76 -1.93
C VAL A 4 -16.02 27.71 -2.61
N TRP A 5 -15.64 26.65 -1.89
CA TRP A 5 -14.87 25.54 -2.46
C TRP A 5 -15.76 24.61 -3.30
N GLN A 6 -17.05 24.61 -3.02
CA GLN A 6 -18.06 23.99 -3.86
C GLN A 6 -18.10 24.62 -5.26
N GLN A 7 -17.79 25.92 -5.42
CA GLN A 7 -17.74 26.57 -6.73
C GLN A 7 -16.56 26.10 -7.59
N VAL A 8 -15.38 25.92 -7.01
CA VAL A 8 -14.19 25.38 -7.73
C VAL A 8 -14.46 23.93 -8.14
N LEU A 9 -15.03 23.12 -7.25
CA LEU A 9 -15.42 21.75 -7.55
C LEU A 9 -16.48 21.69 -8.65
N ALA A 10 -17.46 22.59 -8.63
CA ALA A 10 -18.50 22.64 -9.66
C ALA A 10 -17.90 22.94 -11.04
N VAL A 11 -16.96 23.88 -11.15
CA VAL A 11 -16.25 24.18 -12.41
C VAL A 11 -15.44 22.98 -12.89
N ASP A 12 -14.60 22.37 -12.03
CA ASP A 12 -13.79 21.21 -12.41
C ASP A 12 -14.66 19.97 -12.75
N ALA A 13 -15.80 19.78 -12.07
CA ALA A 13 -16.73 18.68 -12.31
C ALA A 13 -17.42 18.79 -13.69
N ARG A 14 -17.76 20.01 -14.15
CA ARG A 14 -18.36 20.25 -15.47
C ARG A 14 -17.47 19.78 -16.62
N TYR A 15 -16.16 19.91 -16.48
CA TYR A 15 -15.20 19.47 -17.50
C TYR A 15 -14.70 18.03 -17.29
N ASN A 16 -15.17 17.32 -16.26
CA ASN A 16 -14.63 16.01 -15.89
C ASN A 16 -14.94 14.92 -16.94
N ALA A 17 -16.07 15.02 -17.63
CA ALA A 17 -16.44 14.11 -18.71
C ALA A 17 -15.46 14.15 -19.89
N TYR A 18 -14.91 15.34 -20.20
CA TYR A 18 -13.98 15.57 -21.30
C TYR A 18 -12.53 15.15 -20.97
N ARG A 19 -12.18 15.00 -19.68
CA ARG A 19 -10.81 14.66 -19.26
C ARG A 19 -10.43 13.21 -19.52
N THR A 20 -11.39 12.30 -19.38
CA THR A 20 -11.18 10.86 -19.48
C THR A 20 -12.36 10.22 -20.22
N PRO A 21 -12.45 10.40 -21.55
CA PRO A 21 -13.56 9.88 -22.34
C PRO A 21 -13.65 8.34 -22.28
N THR A 22 -12.50 7.67 -22.24
CA THR A 22 -12.36 6.21 -22.31
C THR A 22 -12.46 5.49 -20.96
N PHE A 23 -12.27 6.18 -19.83
CA PHE A 23 -12.15 5.55 -18.51
C PHE A 23 -13.04 6.22 -17.44
N PRO A 24 -14.28 5.75 -17.25
CA PRO A 24 -15.23 6.35 -16.30
C PRO A 24 -14.80 6.27 -14.83
N GLN A 25 -14.01 5.26 -14.46
CA GLN A 25 -13.57 5.06 -13.06
C GLN A 25 -12.65 6.21 -12.58
N PHE A 26 -11.76 6.70 -13.44
CA PHE A 26 -10.85 7.81 -13.12
C PHE A 26 -11.60 9.15 -12.92
N ARG A 27 -12.76 9.33 -13.56
CA ARG A 27 -13.63 10.50 -13.33
C ARG A 27 -14.03 10.62 -11.87
N THR A 28 -14.41 9.50 -11.26
CA THR A 28 -14.87 9.46 -9.86
C THR A 28 -13.71 9.62 -8.88
N GLN A 29 -12.56 9.02 -9.17
CA GLN A 29 -11.35 9.15 -8.36
C GLN A 29 -10.81 10.60 -8.37
N TYR A 30 -10.85 11.28 -9.53
CA TYR A 30 -10.44 12.68 -9.64
C TYR A 30 -11.28 13.61 -8.75
N ILE A 31 -12.61 13.50 -8.81
CA ILE A 31 -13.51 14.31 -7.97
C ILE A 31 -13.26 14.02 -6.48
N ARG A 32 -13.12 12.73 -6.10
CA ARG A 32 -12.81 12.34 -4.72
C ARG A 32 -11.49 12.95 -4.25
N ARG A 33 -10.40 12.79 -5.00
CA ARG A 33 -9.09 13.33 -4.64
C ARG A 33 -9.10 14.86 -4.57
N ARG A 34 -9.79 15.52 -5.51
CA ARG A 34 -9.93 16.99 -5.52
C ARG A 34 -10.72 17.49 -4.30
N SER A 35 -11.82 16.84 -3.96
CA SER A 35 -12.61 17.19 -2.76
C SER A 35 -11.84 16.97 -1.45
N GLN A 36 -10.92 15.99 -1.42
CA GLN A 36 -10.03 15.78 -0.28
C GLN A 36 -9.02 16.93 -0.16
N LEU A 37 -8.28 17.23 -1.22
CA LEU A 37 -7.28 18.32 -1.23
C LEU A 37 -7.90 19.68 -0.89
N LEU A 38 -9.13 19.93 -1.33
CA LEU A 38 -9.82 21.18 -1.02
C LEU A 38 -10.28 21.24 0.45
N ARG A 39 -10.60 20.12 1.09
CA ARG A 39 -10.89 20.09 2.54
C ARG A 39 -9.63 20.29 3.37
N GLU A 40 -8.51 19.73 2.92
CA GLU A 40 -7.20 19.89 3.55
C GLU A 40 -6.70 21.35 3.44
N ASN A 41 -6.87 21.98 2.28
CA ASN A 41 -6.38 23.34 1.99
C ASN A 41 -7.36 24.47 2.36
N ALA A 42 -8.62 24.16 2.66
CA ALA A 42 -9.64 25.15 3.03
C ALA A 42 -9.36 25.85 4.38
N LYS A 43 -8.37 25.39 5.14
CA LYS A 43 -7.97 25.97 6.43
C LYS A 43 -7.14 27.25 6.29
N CYS A 44 -6.55 27.50 5.12
CA CYS A 44 -5.81 28.74 4.83
C CYS A 44 -6.81 29.81 4.37
N GLY A 45 -6.95 30.89 5.13
CA GLY A 45 -7.77 32.04 4.74
C GLY A 45 -7.17 32.71 3.50
N PHE A 46 -7.92 32.72 2.38
CA PHE A 46 -7.49 33.37 1.14
C PHE A 46 -8.38 34.58 0.83
N GLU A 47 -7.73 35.66 0.39
CA GLU A 47 -8.35 36.91 -0.05
C GLU A 47 -9.41 36.70 -1.16
N PRO A 48 -10.63 37.27 -1.03
CA PRO A 48 -11.73 37.04 -1.96
C PRO A 48 -11.47 37.60 -3.39
N GLY A 49 -10.60 38.60 -3.55
CA GLY A 49 -10.25 39.20 -4.85
C GLY A 49 -9.44 38.25 -5.75
N LEU A 50 -8.35 37.69 -5.24
CA LEU A 50 -7.49 36.71 -5.94
C LEU A 50 -8.30 35.47 -6.35
N ARG A 51 -9.31 35.12 -5.56
CA ARG A 51 -10.17 33.97 -5.82
C ARG A 51 -11.07 34.15 -7.04
N ARG A 52 -11.66 35.33 -7.21
CA ARG A 52 -12.48 35.63 -8.41
C ARG A 52 -11.61 35.59 -9.65
N GLN A 53 -10.39 36.11 -9.58
CA GLN A 53 -9.41 36.03 -10.67
C GLN A 53 -9.03 34.57 -10.97
N TYR A 54 -8.78 33.74 -9.96
CA TYR A 54 -8.50 32.32 -10.14
C TYR A 54 -9.64 31.58 -10.84
N LEU A 55 -10.89 31.78 -10.41
CA LEU A 55 -12.05 31.12 -11.03
C LEU A 55 -12.22 31.54 -12.50
N ARG A 56 -12.02 32.83 -12.82
CA ARG A 56 -12.07 33.36 -14.19
C ARG A 56 -10.96 32.77 -15.06
N LEU A 57 -9.71 32.78 -14.59
CA LEU A 57 -8.59 32.20 -15.34
C LEU A 57 -8.76 30.70 -15.53
N ARG A 58 -9.24 30.00 -14.50
CA ARG A 58 -9.45 28.56 -14.55
C ARG A 58 -10.56 28.17 -15.53
N SER A 59 -11.69 28.89 -15.55
CA SER A 59 -12.76 28.61 -16.53
C SER A 59 -12.28 28.89 -17.96
N GLN A 60 -11.53 29.97 -18.18
CA GLN A 60 -10.94 30.30 -19.49
C GLN A 60 -9.98 29.21 -19.96
N LEU A 61 -9.06 28.74 -19.12
CA LEU A 61 -8.10 27.69 -19.47
C LEU A 61 -8.79 26.35 -19.78
N LEU A 62 -9.86 26.01 -19.04
CA LEU A 62 -10.62 24.79 -19.31
C LEU A 62 -11.43 24.89 -20.60
N ALA A 63 -12.01 26.06 -20.89
CA ALA A 63 -12.69 26.33 -22.14
C ALA A 63 -11.74 26.30 -23.34
N LEU A 64 -10.51 26.83 -23.21
CA LEU A 64 -9.50 26.76 -24.26
C LEU A 64 -9.05 25.31 -24.54
N ARG A 65 -8.94 24.48 -23.49
CA ARG A 65 -8.42 23.11 -23.63
C ARG A 65 -9.46 22.10 -24.11
N TYR A 66 -10.71 22.23 -23.67
CA TYR A 66 -11.77 21.25 -23.92
C TYR A 66 -12.92 21.81 -24.78
N GLY A 67 -12.82 23.06 -25.21
CA GLY A 67 -13.87 23.78 -25.93
C GLY A 67 -14.82 24.54 -25.01
N PRO A 68 -15.53 25.56 -25.53
CA PRO A 68 -16.62 26.21 -24.80
C PRO A 68 -17.71 25.18 -24.49
N LEU A 69 -18.25 25.22 -23.27
CA LEU A 69 -19.38 24.37 -22.90
C LEU A 69 -20.61 24.83 -23.68
N SER A 70 -20.92 24.16 -24.78
CA SER A 70 -22.21 24.31 -25.45
C SER A 70 -23.29 23.69 -24.56
N GLU A 71 -24.35 24.44 -24.26
CA GLU A 71 -25.56 23.92 -23.63
C GLU A 71 -26.23 22.88 -24.53
N GLN A 72 -25.80 21.63 -24.45
CA GLN A 72 -26.50 20.51 -25.09
C GLN A 72 -26.49 19.30 -24.17
N SER A 73 -27.54 19.19 -23.35
CA SER A 73 -28.34 17.97 -23.15
C SER A 73 -29.18 18.03 -21.87
N SER A 74 -30.16 18.92 -21.86
CA SER A 74 -31.45 18.65 -21.24
C SER A 74 -32.46 18.37 -22.35
N PHE A 75 -32.71 17.10 -22.65
CA PHE A 75 -33.89 16.69 -23.40
C PHE A 75 -34.49 15.44 -22.74
N ARG A 76 -35.48 15.66 -21.86
CA ARG A 76 -36.82 15.04 -21.89
C ARG A 76 -37.64 15.53 -20.69
N ALA A 77 -38.89 15.89 -20.99
CA ALA A 77 -40.01 16.28 -20.10
C ALA A 77 -40.15 17.79 -19.74
N SER A 78 -40.73 18.51 -20.70
CA SER A 78 -41.89 19.44 -20.60
C SER A 78 -42.08 20.41 -19.41
N SER A 79 -42.27 21.68 -19.81
CA SER A 79 -43.13 22.73 -19.25
C SER A 79 -42.45 23.91 -18.51
N VAL A 80 -42.24 24.97 -19.31
CA VAL A 80 -42.38 26.42 -19.02
C VAL A 80 -42.02 26.92 -17.61
N ARG A 81 -40.82 27.50 -17.47
CA ARG A 81 -40.61 28.93 -17.13
C ARG A 81 -39.14 29.30 -17.29
N SER A 82 -38.83 30.13 -18.29
CA SER A 82 -37.50 30.71 -18.48
C SER A 82 -37.06 31.45 -17.21
N SER A 83 -36.11 30.88 -16.49
CA SER A 83 -35.46 31.52 -15.34
C SER A 83 -33.98 31.66 -15.67
N ARG A 84 -33.58 32.87 -16.06
CA ARG A 84 -32.19 33.25 -16.33
C ARG A 84 -31.33 32.93 -15.10
N THR A 85 -30.19 32.30 -15.33
CA THR A 85 -29.27 31.88 -14.27
C THR A 85 -28.61 33.06 -13.58
N THR A 86 -28.33 32.91 -12.29
CA THR A 86 -27.93 33.89 -11.28
C THR A 86 -26.52 34.51 -11.45
N LEU A 87 -26.04 34.65 -12.68
CA LEU A 87 -24.77 35.31 -13.01
C LEU A 87 -24.95 36.68 -13.69
N ASP A 88 -26.19 37.02 -14.10
CA ASP A 88 -26.58 38.30 -14.73
C ASP A 88 -27.12 39.35 -13.74
N ARG A 89 -26.96 39.16 -12.43
CA ARG A 89 -27.46 40.08 -11.37
C ARG A 89 -26.35 40.58 -10.44
N MET A 90 -25.27 41.14 -11.00
CA MET A 90 -24.27 41.85 -10.20
C MET A 90 -23.99 43.24 -10.73
N GLU A 91 -25.06 43.99 -10.97
CA GLU A 91 -25.07 45.45 -10.88
C GLU A 91 -26.26 45.79 -9.97
N ASP A 92 -26.05 46.73 -9.06
CA ASP A 92 -27.00 47.27 -8.06
C ASP A 92 -27.25 46.42 -6.80
N PHE A 93 -26.73 46.89 -5.65
CA PHE A 93 -27.52 47.45 -4.54
C PHE A 93 -26.64 47.78 -3.34
N GLU A 94 -26.79 49.02 -2.84
CA GLU A 94 -26.26 49.57 -1.60
C GLU A 94 -26.87 48.92 -0.34
N GLU A 95 -26.28 49.25 0.81
CA GLU A 95 -26.61 48.84 2.18
C GLU A 95 -28.10 48.99 2.55
N ASP A 96 -28.64 48.02 3.29
CA ASP A 96 -29.34 48.34 4.55
C ASP A 96 -29.51 47.10 5.48
N PRO A 97 -29.49 47.28 6.82
CA PRO A 97 -29.49 46.21 7.81
C PRO A 97 -30.88 45.95 8.42
N ARG A 98 -30.99 44.80 9.11
CA ARG A 98 -32.07 44.32 10.01
C ARG A 98 -33.06 43.32 9.39
N ALA A 99 -32.90 42.06 9.78
CA ALA A 99 -34.01 41.23 10.26
C ALA A 99 -33.47 40.03 11.07
N GLN A 100 -33.64 40.11 12.39
CA GLN A 100 -33.55 38.99 13.31
C GLN A 100 -34.75 38.04 13.09
N GLY A 101 -34.55 36.73 13.24
CA GLY A 101 -35.66 35.78 13.30
C GLY A 101 -35.24 34.32 13.17
N ALA A 102 -35.12 33.64 14.31
CA ALA A 102 -34.87 32.21 14.42
C ALA A 102 -35.91 31.35 13.71
N ARG A 103 -35.48 30.34 12.92
CA ARG A 103 -36.27 29.13 12.62
C ARG A 103 -35.39 27.89 12.58
N GLY A 104 -35.83 26.87 13.33
CA GLY A 104 -35.04 25.74 13.80
C GLY A 104 -34.53 24.75 12.75
N HIS A 105 -33.40 24.14 13.09
CA HIS A 105 -32.85 22.95 12.42
C HIS A 105 -33.73 21.73 12.69
N ARG A 106 -34.57 21.33 11.72
CA ARG A 106 -34.99 19.92 11.60
C ARG A 106 -33.93 19.18 10.80
N ARG A 107 -33.21 18.27 11.45
CA ARG A 107 -32.38 17.25 10.78
C ARG A 107 -33.32 16.27 10.08
N SER A 108 -33.48 16.39 8.76
CA SER A 108 -33.99 15.29 7.94
C SER A 108 -32.81 14.36 7.63
N VAL A 109 -32.81 13.19 8.25
CA VAL A 109 -31.89 12.11 7.90
C VAL A 109 -32.43 11.50 6.60
N SER A 110 -31.84 11.86 5.45
CA SER A 110 -32.15 11.19 4.19
C SER A 110 -31.65 9.74 4.27
N ARG A 111 -32.58 8.83 4.56
CA ARG A 111 -32.38 7.38 4.63
C ARG A 111 -32.50 6.69 3.26
N GLY A 112 -32.45 7.45 2.16
CA GLY A 112 -32.83 6.98 0.81
C GLY A 112 -31.70 6.74 -0.19
N SER A 113 -30.47 7.21 0.05
CA SER A 113 -29.39 7.08 -0.96
C SER A 113 -28.57 5.80 -0.86
N TYR A 114 -28.63 5.07 0.26
CA TYR A 114 -27.89 3.81 0.44
C TYR A 114 -28.66 2.58 -0.07
N GLN A 115 -29.98 2.67 -0.25
CA GLN A 115 -30.79 1.53 -0.70
C GLN A 115 -30.74 1.31 -2.21
N LEU A 116 -30.69 2.37 -3.02
CA LEU A 116 -30.64 2.25 -4.49
C LEU A 116 -29.29 1.73 -4.99
N GLN A 117 -28.18 2.10 -4.34
CA GLN A 117 -26.85 1.57 -4.69
C GLN A 117 -26.64 0.14 -4.18
N ALA A 118 -27.32 -0.25 -3.10
CA ALA A 118 -27.35 -1.63 -2.63
C ALA A 118 -28.24 -2.53 -3.49
N GLN A 119 -29.29 -2.00 -4.13
CA GLN A 119 -30.17 -2.77 -5.03
C GLN A 119 -29.53 -3.06 -6.39
N MET A 120 -28.79 -2.10 -6.98
CA MET A 120 -28.08 -2.35 -8.25
C MET A 120 -26.94 -3.38 -8.11
N ASN A 121 -26.30 -3.47 -6.94
CA ASN A 121 -25.31 -4.51 -6.66
C ASN A 121 -25.91 -5.84 -6.20
N ARG A 122 -27.22 -5.89 -5.86
CA ARG A 122 -27.88 -7.12 -5.38
C ARG A 122 -28.31 -8.04 -6.52
N ALA A 123 -28.65 -7.49 -7.68
CA ALA A 123 -29.12 -8.28 -8.82
C ALA A 123 -28.04 -9.18 -9.47
N VAL A 124 -26.78 -9.08 -9.04
CA VAL A 124 -25.67 -9.91 -9.54
C VAL A 124 -25.30 -11.04 -8.56
N TYR A 125 -25.98 -11.16 -7.40
CA TYR A 125 -25.61 -12.14 -6.36
C TYR A 125 -26.69 -13.14 -5.93
N ASP A 126 -27.91 -13.07 -6.47
CA ASP A 126 -28.94 -14.07 -6.16
C ASP A 126 -28.97 -15.16 -7.22
N GLU A 127 -28.05 -16.10 -7.08
CA GLU A 127 -28.26 -17.56 -7.20
C GLU A 127 -27.05 -18.21 -6.51
N ARG A 128 -27.16 -18.47 -5.20
CA ARG A 128 -26.13 -19.16 -4.42
C ARG A 128 -26.76 -20.26 -3.57
N PRO A 129 -26.51 -21.55 -3.84
CA PRO A 129 -26.80 -22.63 -2.91
C PRO A 129 -25.78 -22.64 -1.75
N PRO A 130 -26.10 -23.27 -0.59
CA PRO A 130 -25.42 -23.03 0.68
C PRO A 130 -24.14 -23.85 0.81
N GLY A 131 -23.01 -23.19 1.15
CA GLY A 131 -21.71 -23.84 1.39
C GLY A 131 -20.48 -23.00 1.05
N SER A 132 -20.43 -21.71 1.42
CA SER A 132 -19.32 -20.82 1.07
C SER A 132 -18.04 -21.08 1.88
N LEU A 133 -17.00 -21.55 1.20
CA LEU A 133 -15.59 -21.21 1.42
C LEU A 133 -15.04 -21.05 0.01
N VAL A 134 -14.55 -19.88 -0.40
CA VAL A 134 -14.16 -19.60 -1.80
C VAL A 134 -13.15 -20.64 -2.33
N PRO A 135 -13.55 -21.56 -3.23
CA PRO A 135 -12.65 -22.50 -3.85
C PRO A 135 -12.86 -22.37 -5.36
N THR A 136 -12.55 -21.21 -5.95
CA THR A 136 -12.88 -21.05 -7.36
C THR A 136 -11.72 -21.52 -8.20
N SER A 137 -12.01 -22.50 -9.04
CA SER A 137 -11.29 -22.90 -10.24
C SER A 137 -10.92 -21.72 -11.16
N VAL A 138 -11.42 -20.51 -10.90
CA VAL A 138 -10.95 -19.24 -11.51
C VAL A 138 -9.57 -18.81 -10.98
N ALA A 139 -9.23 -19.11 -9.72
CA ALA A 139 -7.88 -19.01 -9.18
C ALA A 139 -6.94 -20.07 -9.79
N GLU A 140 -7.47 -21.25 -10.15
CA GLU A 140 -6.71 -22.25 -10.91
C GLU A 140 -6.59 -21.89 -12.39
N ALA A 141 -7.62 -21.31 -13.02
CA ALA A 141 -7.59 -20.85 -14.40
C ALA A 141 -6.67 -19.64 -14.56
N SER A 142 -6.55 -18.76 -13.55
CA SER A 142 -5.55 -17.69 -13.53
C SER A 142 -4.13 -18.20 -13.28
N ARG A 143 -3.94 -19.31 -12.55
CA ARG A 143 -2.66 -20.03 -12.47
C ARG A 143 -2.32 -20.75 -13.78
N ALA A 144 -3.31 -21.36 -14.44
CA ALA A 144 -3.15 -22.09 -15.70
C ALA A 144 -2.94 -21.16 -16.91
N MET A 145 -3.55 -19.97 -16.91
CA MET A 145 -3.35 -18.91 -17.91
C MET A 145 -1.99 -18.21 -17.79
N ALA A 146 -1.33 -18.31 -16.63
CA ALA A 146 -0.08 -17.62 -16.35
C ALA A 146 1.16 -18.52 -16.53
N GLY A 147 1.03 -19.64 -17.25
CA GLY A 147 2.10 -20.54 -17.72
C GLY A 147 3.45 -20.34 -17.01
N ASP A 148 3.65 -21.06 -15.91
CA ASP A 148 4.86 -21.05 -15.08
C ASP A 148 5.09 -19.83 -14.17
N THR A 149 4.07 -19.05 -13.79
CA THR A 149 4.25 -18.04 -12.73
C THR A 149 4.00 -18.62 -11.35
N THR A 150 5.07 -18.77 -10.60
CA THR A 150 5.06 -19.20 -9.21
C THR A 150 4.90 -18.00 -8.28
N LEU A 151 4.35 -18.26 -7.10
CA LEU A 151 4.03 -17.17 -6.17
C LEU A 151 5.32 -16.54 -5.66
N ILE A 152 5.32 -15.21 -5.59
CA ILE A 152 6.43 -14.41 -5.07
C ILE A 152 6.05 -13.96 -3.66
N PRO A 153 6.53 -14.62 -2.58
CA PRO A 153 6.14 -14.24 -1.23
C PRO A 153 6.74 -12.91 -0.77
N ARG A 154 7.90 -12.50 -1.29
CA ARG A 154 8.53 -11.21 -0.97
C ARG A 154 9.22 -10.59 -2.18
N LEU A 155 9.20 -9.26 -2.19
CA LEU A 155 9.90 -8.41 -3.14
C LEU A 155 10.46 -7.21 -2.37
N GLN A 156 11.73 -6.85 -2.61
CA GLN A 156 12.42 -5.80 -1.87
C GLN A 156 13.46 -5.12 -2.75
N PHE A 157 13.47 -3.78 -2.72
CA PHE A 157 14.55 -2.99 -3.28
C PHE A 157 15.84 -3.16 -2.48
N ALA A 158 16.97 -3.02 -3.15
CA ALA A 158 18.24 -2.87 -2.48
C ALA A 158 18.28 -1.54 -1.68
N ASN A 159 19.12 -1.49 -0.65
CA ASN A 159 19.27 -0.29 0.18
C ASN A 159 19.89 0.84 -0.65
N ASP A 160 19.33 2.05 -0.59
CA ASP A 160 19.81 3.23 -1.34
C ASP A 160 19.89 3.10 -2.88
N ASP A 161 19.44 1.98 -3.47
CA ASP A 161 19.39 1.77 -4.92
C ASP A 161 17.95 1.54 -5.41
N LYS A 162 17.45 2.50 -6.20
CA LYS A 162 16.11 2.46 -6.81
C LYS A 162 16.02 1.59 -8.06
N HIS A 163 17.16 1.15 -8.58
CA HIS A 163 17.25 0.39 -9.82
C HIS A 163 17.46 -1.10 -9.59
N LEU A 164 17.87 -1.51 -8.40
CA LEU A 164 18.08 -2.90 -8.05
C LEU A 164 16.94 -3.44 -7.20
N LEU A 165 16.35 -4.54 -7.66
CA LEU A 165 15.20 -5.18 -7.04
C LEU A 165 15.47 -6.68 -6.89
N ALA A 166 15.15 -7.26 -5.76
CA ALA A 166 15.11 -8.72 -5.63
C ALA A 166 13.68 -9.20 -5.42
N CYS A 167 13.39 -10.39 -5.94
CA CYS A 167 12.18 -11.13 -5.64
C CYS A 167 12.55 -12.59 -5.33
N CYS A 168 11.86 -13.18 -4.37
CA CYS A 168 11.96 -14.61 -4.10
C CYS A 168 10.73 -15.32 -4.62
N SER A 169 10.89 -16.56 -5.11
CA SER A 169 9.79 -17.40 -5.58
C SER A 169 9.64 -18.64 -4.70
N LEU A 170 8.41 -19.19 -4.66
CA LEU A 170 8.15 -20.52 -4.10
C LEU A 170 8.85 -21.66 -4.84
N ASP A 171 9.47 -21.41 -6.01
CA ASP A 171 10.27 -22.41 -6.75
C ASP A 171 11.65 -22.68 -6.14
N GLY A 172 12.01 -22.01 -5.05
CA GLY A 172 13.36 -22.12 -4.49
C GLY A 172 14.38 -21.21 -5.17
N THR A 173 13.93 -20.33 -6.07
CA THR A 173 14.80 -19.37 -6.77
C THR A 173 14.59 -17.96 -6.25
N LEU A 174 15.67 -17.19 -6.18
CA LEU A 174 15.59 -15.74 -6.04
C LEU A 174 16.12 -15.09 -7.31
N SER A 175 15.50 -14.00 -7.74
CA SER A 175 15.90 -13.26 -8.93
C SER A 175 16.22 -11.84 -8.55
N ILE A 176 17.40 -11.36 -8.94
CA ILE A 176 17.82 -9.97 -8.82
C ILE A 176 17.62 -9.33 -10.18
N MET A 177 16.93 -8.20 -10.21
CA MET A 177 16.54 -7.48 -11.41
C MET A 177 17.07 -6.06 -11.38
N THR A 178 17.44 -5.56 -12.56
CA THR A 178 17.77 -4.17 -12.77
C THR A 178 16.65 -3.50 -13.57
N LEU A 179 16.08 -2.43 -13.00
CA LEU A 179 14.93 -1.71 -13.56
C LEU A 179 15.33 -0.61 -14.56
N SER A 180 16.59 -0.18 -14.55
CA SER A 180 17.10 0.87 -15.44
C SER A 180 18.37 0.42 -16.15
N PRO A 181 18.46 0.58 -17.48
CA PRO A 181 17.44 1.15 -18.38
C PRO A 181 16.23 0.22 -18.58
N PRO A 182 15.03 0.74 -18.87
CA PRO A 182 13.89 -0.08 -19.26
C PRO A 182 14.16 -0.74 -20.63
N PRO A 183 13.70 -1.98 -20.88
CA PRO A 183 12.86 -2.82 -20.02
C PRO A 183 13.62 -3.43 -18.82
N PRO A 184 12.93 -3.73 -17.70
CA PRO A 184 13.57 -4.38 -16.56
C PRO A 184 14.13 -5.74 -16.96
N THR A 185 15.36 -6.02 -16.57
CA THR A 185 16.08 -7.26 -16.91
C THR A 185 16.47 -8.01 -15.66
N VAL A 186 16.46 -9.35 -15.72
CA VAL A 186 17.00 -10.20 -14.65
C VAL A 186 18.52 -10.16 -14.76
N LYS A 187 19.17 -9.58 -13.76
CA LYS A 187 20.63 -9.51 -13.67
C LYS A 187 21.20 -10.88 -13.30
N VAL A 188 20.64 -11.51 -12.27
CA VAL A 188 21.13 -12.76 -11.69
C VAL A 188 19.96 -13.59 -11.15
N THR A 189 20.03 -14.91 -11.32
CA THR A 189 19.10 -15.86 -10.67
C THR A 189 19.87 -16.75 -9.70
N LEU A 190 19.53 -16.64 -8.42
CA LEU A 190 20.07 -17.44 -7.32
C LEU A 190 19.30 -18.75 -7.26
N LYS A 191 19.97 -19.86 -7.59
CA LYS A 191 19.41 -21.21 -7.55
C LYS A 191 20.17 -22.05 -6.54
N GLY A 192 19.44 -22.79 -5.71
CA GLY A 192 20.06 -23.76 -4.80
C GLY A 192 19.21 -24.18 -3.61
N HIS A 193 18.18 -23.41 -3.24
CA HIS A 193 17.22 -23.91 -2.26
C HIS A 193 16.48 -25.12 -2.81
N ALA A 194 16.27 -26.12 -1.96
CA ALA A 194 15.57 -27.36 -2.30
C ALA A 194 14.05 -27.22 -2.11
N GLY A 195 13.62 -26.13 -1.47
CA GLY A 195 12.22 -25.84 -1.21
C GLY A 195 11.89 -24.35 -1.40
N PRO A 196 10.63 -23.97 -1.13
CA PRO A 196 10.16 -22.61 -1.30
C PRO A 196 10.91 -21.60 -0.45
N VAL A 197 11.41 -20.53 -1.09
CA VAL A 197 12.00 -19.39 -0.39
C VAL A 197 10.88 -18.61 0.28
N THR A 198 10.93 -18.51 1.60
CA THR A 198 9.90 -17.82 2.38
C THR A 198 10.20 -16.35 2.51
N ASP A 199 11.47 -16.01 2.68
CA ASP A 199 11.91 -14.67 2.97
C ASP A 199 13.36 -14.43 2.52
N PHE A 200 13.72 -13.18 2.33
CA PHE A 200 15.09 -12.74 2.13
C PHE A 200 15.30 -11.32 2.65
N ALA A 201 16.56 -10.94 2.83
CA ALA A 201 16.97 -9.60 3.22
C ALA A 201 18.29 -9.22 2.52
N TRP A 202 18.46 -7.93 2.24
CA TRP A 202 19.69 -7.34 1.71
C TRP A 202 20.65 -6.96 2.84
N SER A 203 21.95 -7.12 2.59
CA SER A 203 22.99 -6.47 3.38
C SER A 203 22.90 -4.95 3.22
N LEU A 204 23.45 -4.21 4.18
CA LEU A 204 23.48 -2.73 4.11
C LEU A 204 24.28 -2.23 2.90
N SER A 205 25.31 -2.98 2.52
CA SER A 205 26.19 -2.73 1.37
C SER A 205 25.64 -3.29 0.05
N ASN A 206 24.52 -4.01 0.05
CA ASN A 206 23.90 -4.68 -1.11
C ASN A 206 24.77 -5.69 -1.88
N ASP A 207 25.91 -6.05 -1.32
CA ASP A 207 26.85 -7.07 -1.81
C ASP A 207 26.43 -8.50 -1.47
N ILE A 208 25.57 -8.65 -0.46
CA ILE A 208 25.13 -9.95 0.06
C ILE A 208 23.61 -9.97 0.21
N ILE A 209 23.00 -11.10 -0.15
CA ILE A 209 21.62 -11.42 0.20
C ILE A 209 21.60 -12.63 1.11
N VAL A 210 20.75 -12.57 2.13
CA VAL A 210 20.41 -13.73 2.96
C VAL A 210 19.00 -14.16 2.61
N SER A 211 18.82 -15.43 2.32
CA SER A 211 17.50 -16.02 2.07
C SER A 211 17.21 -17.15 3.04
N THR A 212 15.94 -17.30 3.36
CA THR A 212 15.42 -18.39 4.18
C THR A 212 14.37 -19.18 3.41
N SER A 213 14.31 -20.48 3.68
CA SER A 213 13.48 -21.41 2.95
C SER A 213 12.83 -22.42 3.87
N LYS A 214 11.73 -23.01 3.39
CA LYS A 214 11.07 -24.14 4.04
C LYS A 214 11.90 -25.43 4.02
N ASP A 215 12.98 -25.48 3.24
CA ASP A 215 13.96 -26.57 3.33
C ASP A 215 14.76 -26.57 4.64
N GLY A 216 14.55 -25.56 5.49
CA GLY A 216 15.22 -25.42 6.79
C GLY A 216 16.63 -24.87 6.70
N THR A 217 17.01 -24.34 5.53
CA THR A 217 18.31 -23.75 5.27
C THR A 217 18.21 -22.23 5.13
N LEU A 218 19.20 -21.55 5.70
CA LEU A 218 19.52 -20.17 5.41
C LEU A 218 20.70 -20.17 4.44
N ARG A 219 20.57 -19.43 3.34
CA ARG A 219 21.64 -19.31 2.36
C ARG A 219 22.09 -17.86 2.24
N ILE A 220 23.40 -17.70 2.08
CA ILE A 220 24.08 -16.43 1.94
C ILE A 220 24.61 -16.36 0.51
N TRP A 221 24.24 -15.33 -0.22
CA TRP A 221 24.51 -15.19 -1.65
C TRP A 221 25.34 -13.94 -1.92
N ASN A 222 26.28 -14.04 -2.85
CA ASN A 222 26.91 -12.87 -3.45
C ASN A 222 25.95 -12.30 -4.52
N THR A 223 25.67 -11.00 -4.47
CA THR A 223 24.73 -10.33 -5.38
C THR A 223 25.32 -10.04 -6.77
N GLU A 224 26.64 -10.01 -6.90
CA GLU A 224 27.33 -9.80 -8.18
C GLU A 224 27.34 -11.07 -9.02
N ASP A 225 27.84 -12.16 -8.44
CA ASP A 225 28.04 -13.43 -9.16
C ASP A 225 26.86 -14.41 -9.03
N GLY A 226 25.96 -14.16 -8.07
CA GLY A 226 24.87 -15.08 -7.73
C GLY A 226 25.28 -16.38 -7.06
N ARG A 227 26.54 -16.50 -6.64
CA ARG A 227 27.06 -17.70 -5.99
C ARG A 227 26.59 -17.80 -4.56
N CYS A 228 26.22 -19.01 -4.15
CA CYS A 228 25.99 -19.33 -2.74
C CYS A 228 27.33 -19.34 -2.02
N ILE A 229 27.57 -18.34 -1.16
CA ILE A 229 28.78 -18.24 -0.34
C ILE A 229 28.72 -19.28 0.77
N ARG A 230 27.53 -19.47 1.37
CA ARG A 230 27.36 -20.34 2.53
C ARG A 230 25.92 -20.81 2.68
N GLU A 231 25.80 -22.02 3.17
CA GLU A 231 24.54 -22.65 3.58
C GLU A 231 24.60 -22.95 5.08
N VAL A 232 23.55 -22.58 5.80
CA VAL A 232 23.41 -22.75 7.24
C VAL A 232 22.11 -23.49 7.51
N LEU A 233 22.20 -24.73 7.97
CA LEU A 233 21.06 -25.55 8.32
C LEU A 233 20.58 -25.22 9.75
N ASP A 234 19.27 -25.12 9.96
CA ASP A 234 18.73 -25.13 11.31
C ASP A 234 18.99 -26.51 11.96
N PRO A 235 19.61 -26.61 13.14
CA PRO A 235 19.93 -27.88 13.80
C PRO A 235 18.73 -28.79 14.03
N GLU A 236 17.53 -28.24 14.10
CA GLU A 236 16.29 -29.01 14.26
C GLU A 236 15.60 -29.32 12.92
N GLY A 237 16.21 -28.94 11.79
CA GLY A 237 15.66 -29.10 10.44
C GLY A 237 14.31 -28.40 10.26
N SER A 238 14.07 -27.33 11.01
CA SER A 238 12.79 -26.61 10.99
C SER A 238 12.71 -25.68 9.79
N GLU A 239 11.52 -25.55 9.20
CA GLU A 239 11.27 -24.52 8.19
C GLU A 239 11.63 -23.13 8.73
N LEU A 240 12.43 -22.39 7.98
CA LEU A 240 12.71 -20.99 8.25
C LEU A 240 11.63 -20.16 7.57
N LEU A 241 11.09 -19.16 8.26
CA LEU A 241 9.92 -18.41 7.80
C LEU A 241 10.25 -16.96 7.50
N CYS A 242 11.16 -16.37 8.28
CA CYS A 242 11.55 -14.97 8.12
C CYS A 242 13.01 -14.74 8.51
N CYS A 243 13.60 -13.72 7.91
CA CYS A 243 14.94 -13.28 8.24
C CYS A 243 15.10 -11.77 8.09
N THR A 244 16.05 -11.22 8.84
CA THR A 244 16.43 -9.81 8.74
C THR A 244 17.89 -9.60 9.11
N PHE A 245 18.53 -8.61 8.49
CA PHE A 245 19.87 -8.17 8.85
C PHE A 245 19.82 -7.22 10.04
N GLN A 246 20.88 -7.25 10.84
CA GLN A 246 21.12 -6.21 11.82
C GLN A 246 21.60 -4.92 11.11
N PRO A 247 20.89 -3.78 11.22
CA PRO A 247 21.14 -2.60 10.39
C PRO A 247 22.46 -1.86 10.71
N MET A 248 23.11 -2.15 11.84
CA MET A 248 24.40 -1.55 12.21
C MET A 248 25.56 -2.55 12.16
N ASN A 249 25.25 -3.84 12.09
CA ASN A 249 26.25 -4.91 12.07
C ASN A 249 25.93 -5.86 10.93
N ASN A 250 26.57 -5.62 9.78
CA ASN A 250 26.36 -6.38 8.56
C ASN A 250 26.77 -7.86 8.65
N ASN A 251 27.36 -8.30 9.77
CA ASN A 251 27.77 -9.69 10.00
C ASN A 251 26.75 -10.52 10.79
N LEU A 252 25.68 -9.90 11.31
CA LEU A 252 24.65 -10.57 12.09
C LEU A 252 23.32 -10.55 11.36
N THR A 253 22.69 -11.72 11.31
CA THR A 253 21.32 -11.90 10.82
C THR A 253 20.49 -12.59 11.88
N VAL A 254 19.22 -12.22 11.95
CA VAL A 254 18.24 -12.88 12.81
C VAL A 254 17.26 -13.65 11.95
N VAL A 255 16.93 -14.85 12.41
CA VAL A 255 16.09 -15.81 11.72
C VAL A 255 15.00 -16.30 12.65
N GLY A 256 13.78 -16.39 12.12
CA GLY A 256 12.64 -16.98 12.77
C GLY A 256 12.23 -18.29 12.09
N ASN A 257 11.90 -19.32 12.88
CA ASN A 257 11.49 -20.62 12.37
C ASN A 257 10.05 -20.99 12.73
N SER A 258 9.58 -22.11 12.18
CA SER A 258 8.25 -22.67 12.44
C SER A 258 8.13 -23.38 13.81
N LYS A 259 9.25 -23.73 14.46
CA LYS A 259 9.28 -24.34 15.81
C LYS A 259 9.42 -23.31 16.93
N HIS A 260 9.03 -22.06 16.66
CA HIS A 260 9.01 -20.95 17.63
C HIS A 260 10.39 -20.45 18.06
N HIS A 261 11.47 -20.90 17.42
CA HIS A 261 12.81 -20.45 17.73
C HIS A 261 13.16 -19.24 16.88
N LEU A 262 13.72 -18.26 17.57
CA LEU A 262 14.37 -17.10 17.02
C LEU A 262 15.86 -17.24 17.31
N GLN A 263 16.67 -17.01 16.28
CA GLN A 263 18.11 -17.30 16.34
C GLN A 263 18.91 -16.22 15.63
N VAL A 264 19.99 -15.82 16.28
CA VAL A 264 21.00 -14.91 15.74
C VAL A 264 22.14 -15.72 15.16
N VAL A 265 22.41 -15.52 13.89
CA VAL A 265 23.44 -16.21 13.12
C VAL A 265 24.48 -15.21 12.65
N ASN A 266 25.76 -15.56 12.83
CA ASN A 266 26.85 -14.81 12.24
C ASN A 266 27.09 -15.29 10.80
N ILE A 267 27.06 -14.38 9.85
CA ILE A 267 27.09 -14.65 8.41
C ILE A 267 28.46 -15.16 7.98
N SER A 268 29.53 -14.55 8.49
CA SER A 268 30.91 -14.90 8.13
C SER A 268 31.28 -16.33 8.54
N THR A 269 30.72 -16.82 9.65
CA THR A 269 31.01 -18.16 10.18
C THR A 269 29.90 -19.18 9.91
N GLY A 270 28.68 -18.72 9.66
CA GLY A 270 27.47 -19.54 9.66
C GLY A 270 27.10 -20.12 11.03
N LYS A 271 27.73 -19.66 12.10
CA LYS A 271 27.50 -20.17 13.45
C LYS A 271 26.49 -19.32 14.19
N LYS A 272 25.69 -19.98 15.03
CA LYS A 272 24.78 -19.31 15.96
C LYS A 272 25.57 -18.58 17.03
N VAL A 273 25.06 -17.43 17.43
CA VAL A 273 25.63 -16.64 18.51
C VAL A 273 25.20 -17.22 19.87
N LYS A 274 26.17 -17.38 20.79
CA LYS A 274 25.88 -17.84 22.16
C LYS A 274 25.04 -16.80 22.90
N GLY A 275 23.84 -17.19 23.33
CA GLY A 275 22.89 -16.29 23.99
C GLY A 275 22.08 -15.40 23.04
N GLY A 276 22.19 -15.64 21.73
CA GLY A 276 21.34 -15.05 20.69
C GLY A 276 20.26 -16.03 20.23
N SER A 277 19.62 -16.75 21.14
CA SER A 277 18.51 -17.62 20.78
C SER A 277 17.41 -17.55 21.81
N SER A 278 16.19 -17.39 21.32
CA SER A 278 14.98 -17.23 22.11
C SER A 278 13.86 -18.12 21.59
N LYS A 279 12.99 -18.54 22.50
CA LYS A 279 11.77 -19.27 22.15
C LYS A 279 10.54 -18.39 22.34
N LEU A 280 9.73 -18.32 21.28
CA LEU A 280 8.44 -17.64 21.22
C LEU A 280 7.30 -18.61 21.51
N THR A 281 6.07 -18.09 21.57
CA THR A 281 4.86 -18.88 21.79
C THR A 281 4.28 -19.50 20.53
N GLY A 282 4.54 -18.87 19.38
CA GLY A 282 4.02 -19.26 18.07
C GLY A 282 5.10 -19.25 17.00
N ARG A 283 4.70 -19.60 15.77
CA ARG A 283 5.60 -19.56 14.60
C ARG A 283 6.06 -18.14 14.38
N VAL A 284 7.35 -17.92 14.17
CA VAL A 284 7.87 -16.58 13.94
C VAL A 284 7.59 -16.19 12.51
N LEU A 285 6.70 -15.23 12.28
CA LEU A 285 6.25 -14.87 10.92
C LEU A 285 6.92 -13.61 10.40
N SER A 286 7.30 -12.69 11.29
CA SER A 286 7.87 -11.41 10.89
C SER A 286 8.90 -10.92 11.90
N LEU A 287 9.92 -10.23 11.38
CA LEU A 287 10.98 -9.61 12.15
C LEU A 287 11.20 -8.19 11.64
N SER A 288 11.41 -7.25 12.55
CA SER A 288 11.78 -5.87 12.20
C SER A 288 12.70 -5.29 13.26
N PHE A 289 13.81 -4.71 12.84
CA PHE A 289 14.64 -3.90 13.71
C PHE A 289 14.12 -2.46 13.77
N ASP A 290 14.40 -1.80 14.89
CA ASP A 290 14.35 -0.34 14.98
C ASP A 290 15.50 0.28 14.16
N ALA A 291 15.39 1.55 13.79
CA ALA A 291 16.39 2.26 12.99
C ALA A 291 17.83 2.18 13.55
N PRO A 292 18.08 2.39 14.87
CA PRO A 292 19.40 2.17 15.47
C PRO A 292 19.79 0.68 15.61
N GLY A 293 18.89 -0.26 15.35
CA GLY A 293 19.14 -1.70 15.50
C GLY A 293 19.17 -2.22 16.94
N ARG A 294 18.84 -1.39 17.94
CA ARG A 294 18.92 -1.79 19.36
C ARG A 294 17.75 -2.66 19.80
N ILE A 295 16.59 -2.51 19.18
CA ILE A 295 15.38 -3.27 19.51
C ILE A 295 14.98 -4.09 18.29
N LEU A 296 14.80 -5.39 18.51
CA LEU A 296 14.19 -6.30 17.56
C LEU A 296 12.75 -6.55 17.95
N TRP A 297 11.85 -6.44 16.97
CA TRP A 297 10.45 -6.81 17.07
C TRP A 297 10.21 -8.11 16.33
N ALA A 298 9.53 -9.06 16.98
CA ALA A 298 9.14 -10.33 16.38
C ALA A 298 7.64 -10.54 16.53
N GLY A 299 6.98 -10.89 15.42
CA GLY A 299 5.55 -11.24 15.40
C GLY A 299 5.35 -12.74 15.24
N ASP A 300 4.42 -13.30 16.01
CA ASP A 300 4.04 -14.70 15.90
C ASP A 300 2.66 -14.92 15.25
N ASP A 301 2.37 -16.17 14.88
CA ASP A 301 1.09 -16.59 14.29
C ASP A 301 -0.09 -16.60 15.27
N ARG A 302 0.16 -16.40 16.56
CA ARG A 302 -0.84 -16.27 17.62
C ARG A 302 -1.23 -14.81 17.87
N GLY A 303 -0.70 -13.87 17.08
CA GLY A 303 -0.97 -12.44 17.24
C GLY A 303 -0.25 -11.81 18.43
N SER A 304 0.78 -12.46 18.98
CA SER A 304 1.68 -11.87 19.97
C SER A 304 2.85 -11.18 19.27
N ILE A 305 3.19 -9.99 19.78
CA ILE A 305 4.38 -9.23 19.39
C ILE A 305 5.35 -9.27 20.57
N PHE A 306 6.61 -9.54 20.25
CA PHE A 306 7.70 -9.59 21.20
C PHE A 306 8.73 -8.51 20.88
N SER A 307 9.27 -7.88 21.92
CA SER A 307 10.43 -7.00 21.79
C SER A 307 11.65 -7.59 22.49
N PHE A 308 12.79 -7.47 21.83
CA PHE A 308 14.08 -7.94 22.31
C PHE A 308 15.08 -6.80 22.28
N LEU A 309 15.84 -6.65 23.36
CA LEU A 309 17.02 -5.80 23.40
C LEU A 309 18.16 -6.56 22.72
N PHE A 310 18.69 -6.00 21.64
CA PHE A 310 19.77 -6.60 20.89
C PHE A 310 21.10 -5.91 21.23
N ASP A 311 22.06 -6.69 21.72
CA ASP A 311 23.44 -6.24 21.88
C ASP A 311 24.20 -6.46 20.57
N MET A 312 24.58 -5.36 19.92
CA MET A 312 25.21 -5.38 18.60
C MET A 312 26.62 -5.97 18.60
N ALA A 313 27.34 -5.88 19.73
CA ALA A 313 28.72 -6.34 19.84
C ALA A 313 28.77 -7.86 20.05
N THR A 314 27.89 -8.37 20.92
CA THR A 314 27.89 -9.79 21.29
C THR A 314 26.87 -10.61 20.51
N GLY A 315 25.89 -9.98 19.85
CA GLY A 315 24.75 -10.63 19.19
C GLY A 315 23.79 -11.31 20.17
N ARG A 316 23.86 -10.97 21.46
CA ARG A 316 22.93 -11.46 22.48
C ARG A 316 21.63 -10.71 22.39
N GLU A 317 20.54 -11.43 22.66
CA GLU A 317 19.22 -10.85 22.73
C GLU A 317 18.59 -11.09 24.09
N ILE A 318 17.92 -10.06 24.62
CA ILE A 318 17.22 -10.12 25.90
C ILE A 318 15.76 -9.78 25.64
N LYS A 319 14.86 -10.73 25.90
CA LYS A 319 13.42 -10.50 25.78
C LYS A 319 12.98 -9.44 26.80
N ILE A 320 12.38 -8.35 26.32
CA ILE A 320 11.95 -7.24 27.17
C ILE A 320 10.46 -7.31 27.43
N CYS A 321 9.66 -7.43 26.37
CA CYS A 321 8.21 -7.30 26.47
C CYS A 321 7.50 -8.28 25.54
N ARG A 322 6.29 -8.66 25.96
CA ARG A 322 5.31 -9.38 25.16
C ARG A 322 4.03 -8.57 25.20
N THR A 323 3.52 -8.21 24.03
CA THR A 323 2.17 -7.69 23.87
C THR A 323 1.37 -8.72 23.07
N SER A 324 0.33 -9.28 23.67
CA SER A 324 -0.66 -10.09 22.96
C SER A 324 -1.92 -9.25 22.78
N LYS A 325 -2.61 -9.43 21.66
CA LYS A 325 -3.95 -8.88 21.52
C LYS A 325 -4.85 -9.61 22.52
N GLU A 326 -5.34 -8.89 23.54
CA GLU A 326 -6.41 -9.39 24.39
C GLU A 326 -7.69 -9.41 23.54
N ASP A 327 -8.40 -10.55 23.57
CA ASP A 327 -9.65 -10.80 22.83
C ASP A 327 -10.81 -9.95 23.35
#